data_AF-A0A9P3FWX0-F1
#
_entry.id   AF-A0A9P3FWX0-F1
#
_cell.length_a   1.000
_cell.length_b   1.000
_cell.length_c   1.000
_cell.angle_alpha   90.00
_cell.angle_beta   90.00
_cell.angle_gamma   90.00
#
_symmetry.space_group_name_H-M   'P 1'
#
loop_
_entity.id
_entity.type
_entity.pdbx_description
1 polymer ?
#
loop_
_entity_poly.entity_id
_entity_poly.type
_entity_poly.pdbx_seq_one_letter_code
_entity_poly.pdbx_strand_id
1 'polypeptide(L)'
;MPEYWKFEFDGMPTFLRLPLQTFLTLICLASLGHRDLTSYWEVCSDERRWLESNDRLMDRLNAIVLVAGLVLSSNAAFLTTAPPIPADFNYNEYKSYICLLISFTSALGTLIVGSGITFIMAKCSQDCHLGSRSRILCTMYLISFPFASISFSGAIGALGTLIL
;
A
#
# COMPACT_ATOMS: atom_id res chain seq x y z
N MET A 1 -4.56 -22.69 -14.62
CA MET A 1 -3.79 -22.14 -13.47
C MET A 1 -2.69 -23.14 -13.08
N PRO A 2 -1.41 -22.74 -13.12
CA PRO A 2 -0.28 -23.59 -12.75
C PRO A 2 -0.31 -23.97 -11.26
N GLU A 3 0.32 -25.08 -10.87
CA GLU A 3 0.39 -25.47 -9.44
C GLU A 3 1.02 -24.40 -8.58
N TYR A 4 1.91 -23.59 -9.14
CA TYR A 4 2.57 -22.55 -8.37
C TYR A 4 1.67 -21.37 -7.99
N TRP A 5 0.49 -21.28 -8.58
CA TRP A 5 -0.52 -20.31 -8.18
C TRP A 5 -1.46 -20.83 -7.09
N LYS A 6 -1.51 -22.13 -6.84
CA LYS A 6 -2.40 -22.71 -5.83
C LYS A 6 -1.79 -22.52 -4.44
N PHE A 7 -2.33 -21.57 -3.68
CA PHE A 7 -2.01 -21.41 -2.26
C PHE A 7 -2.85 -22.39 -1.41
N GLU A 8 -2.58 -23.68 -1.60
CA GLU A 8 -3.15 -24.73 -0.76
C GLU A 8 -2.23 -24.90 0.46
N PHE A 9 -2.70 -24.46 1.64
CA PHE A 9 -1.97 -24.58 2.92
C PHE A 9 -2.16 -25.96 3.56
N ASP A 10 -2.21 -27.01 2.74
CA ASP A 10 -2.41 -28.37 3.22
C ASP A 10 -1.21 -28.82 4.06
N GLY A 11 -1.48 -29.20 5.32
CA GLY A 11 -0.46 -29.60 6.30
C GLY A 11 -0.01 -28.51 7.29
N MET A 12 -0.51 -27.28 7.19
CA MET A 12 -0.17 -26.20 8.13
C MET A 12 -1.08 -26.23 9.38
N PRO A 13 -0.54 -26.04 10.60
CA PRO A 13 -1.36 -26.06 11.81
C PRO A 13 -2.39 -24.91 11.80
N THR A 14 -3.59 -25.19 12.30
CA THR A 14 -4.79 -24.33 12.18
C THR A 14 -4.57 -22.90 12.69
N PHE A 15 -3.75 -22.72 13.73
CA PHE A 15 -3.45 -21.39 14.29
C PHE A 15 -2.61 -20.52 13.36
N LEU A 16 -1.80 -21.11 12.48
CA LEU A 16 -0.99 -20.38 11.49
C LEU A 16 -1.76 -20.16 10.18
N ARG A 17 -2.66 -21.09 9.85
CA ARG A 17 -3.47 -21.04 8.62
C ARG A 17 -4.37 -19.81 8.58
N LEU A 18 -5.04 -19.51 9.69
CA LEU A 18 -6.02 -18.42 9.77
C LEU A 18 -5.41 -17.02 9.55
N PRO A 19 -4.32 -16.61 10.23
CA PRO A 19 -3.70 -15.32 9.98
C PRO A 19 -3.09 -15.23 8.57
N LEU A 20 -2.50 -16.32 8.06
CA LEU A 20 -1.89 -16.33 6.74
C LEU A 20 -2.93 -16.20 5.61
N GLN A 21 -4.05 -16.91 5.73
CA GLN A 21 -5.16 -16.81 4.78
C GLN A 21 -5.77 -15.41 4.82
N THR A 22 -5.96 -14.85 6.02
CA THR A 22 -6.50 -13.50 6.18
C THR A 22 -5.57 -12.46 5.57
N PHE A 23 -4.27 -12.56 5.82
CA PHE A 23 -3.25 -11.70 5.23
C PHE A 23 -3.23 -11.79 3.70
N LEU A 24 -3.28 -13.00 3.15
CA LEU A 24 -3.33 -13.21 1.70
C LEU A 24 -4.60 -12.62 1.08
N THR A 25 -5.76 -12.83 1.69
CA THR A 25 -7.02 -12.23 1.23
C THR A 25 -6.98 -10.71 1.32
N LEU A 26 -6.43 -10.13 2.39
CA LEU A 26 -6.29 -8.68 2.52
C LEU A 26 -5.36 -8.10 1.46
N ILE A 27 -4.23 -8.75 1.20
CA ILE A 27 -3.31 -8.33 0.14
C ILE A 27 -3.96 -8.47 -1.24
N CYS A 28 -4.66 -9.57 -1.53
CA CYS A 28 -5.37 -9.74 -2.79
C CYS A 28 -6.45 -8.65 -2.97
N LEU A 29 -7.17 -8.34 -1.90
CA LEU A 29 -8.20 -7.30 -1.93
C LEU A 29 -7.59 -5.90 -2.11
N ALA A 30 -6.49 -5.60 -1.41
CA ALA A 30 -5.83 -4.31 -1.50
C ALA A 30 -5.13 -4.10 -2.86
N SER A 31 -4.46 -5.13 -3.38
CA SER A 31 -3.70 -5.02 -4.63
C SER A 31 -4.58 -5.16 -5.87
N LEU A 32 -5.55 -6.08 -5.87
CA LEU A 32 -6.30 -6.47 -7.06
C LEU A 32 -7.79 -6.18 -6.97
N GLY A 33 -8.31 -5.85 -5.79
CA GLY A 33 -9.75 -5.69 -5.55
C GLY A 33 -10.53 -7.01 -5.56
N HIS A 34 -9.86 -8.16 -5.57
CA HIS A 34 -10.49 -9.48 -5.61
C HIS A 34 -10.12 -10.29 -4.36
N ARG A 35 -11.04 -11.14 -3.89
CA ARG A 35 -10.79 -12.00 -2.71
C ARG A 35 -9.95 -13.22 -3.05
N ASP A 36 -9.98 -13.64 -4.31
CA ASP A 36 -9.39 -14.90 -4.76
C ASP A 36 -8.38 -14.71 -5.89
N LEU A 37 -7.30 -15.48 -5.81
CA LEU A 37 -6.24 -15.48 -6.80
C LEU A 37 -6.68 -16.11 -8.13
N THR A 38 -7.71 -16.97 -8.11
CA THR A 38 -8.26 -17.60 -9.30
C THR A 38 -8.87 -16.58 -10.25
N SER A 39 -9.63 -15.61 -9.72
CA SER A 39 -10.18 -14.52 -10.53
C SER A 39 -9.08 -13.66 -11.15
N TYR A 40 -7.97 -13.46 -10.44
CA TYR A 40 -6.82 -12.76 -11.00
C TYR A 40 -6.10 -13.55 -12.09
N TRP A 41 -5.97 -14.87 -11.93
CA TRP A 41 -5.41 -15.73 -12.97
C TRP A 41 -6.20 -15.63 -14.29
N GLU A 42 -7.53 -15.54 -14.22
CA GLU A 42 -8.38 -15.34 -15.41
C GLU A 42 -8.12 -14.00 -16.09
N VAL A 43 -7.88 -12.94 -15.32
CA VAL A 43 -7.49 -11.62 -15.83
C VAL A 43 -6.11 -11.67 -16.48
N CYS A 44 -5.15 -12.37 -15.87
CA CYS A 44 -3.81 -12.57 -16.44
C CYS A 44 -3.84 -13.42 -17.72
N SER A 45 -4.78 -14.36 -17.85
CA SER A 45 -4.83 -15.26 -19.01
C SER A 45 -5.23 -14.55 -20.31
N ASP A 46 -5.78 -13.33 -20.22
CA ASP A 46 -6.20 -12.50 -21.35
C ASP A 46 -5.38 -11.20 -21.35
N GLU A 47 -4.50 -11.03 -22.34
CA GLU A 47 -3.60 -9.87 -22.46
C GLU A 47 -4.35 -8.53 -22.42
N ARG A 48 -5.54 -8.46 -23.02
CA ARG A 48 -6.31 -7.22 -23.02
C ARG A 48 -6.85 -6.91 -21.63
N ARG A 49 -7.41 -7.90 -20.93
CA ARG A 49 -7.90 -7.74 -19.55
C ARG A 49 -6.76 -7.44 -18.59
N TRP A 50 -5.60 -8.05 -18.81
CA TRP A 50 -4.38 -7.75 -18.07
C TRP A 50 -3.98 -6.28 -18.21
N LEU A 51 -3.91 -5.76 -19.44
CA LEU A 51 -3.57 -4.36 -19.70
C LEU A 51 -4.58 -3.42 -19.05
N GLU A 52 -5.89 -3.68 -19.21
CA GLU A 52 -6.95 -2.88 -18.58
C GLU A 52 -6.86 -2.91 -17.04
N SER A 53 -6.54 -4.06 -16.45
CA SER A 53 -6.35 -4.18 -15.00
C SER A 53 -5.09 -3.46 -14.52
N ASN A 54 -4.01 -3.49 -15.31
CA ASN A 54 -2.75 -2.83 -14.98
C ASN A 54 -2.90 -1.31 -15.08
N ASP A 55 -3.60 -0.80 -16.10
CA ASP A 55 -3.88 0.62 -16.26
C ASP A 55 -4.68 1.17 -15.06
N ARG A 56 -5.75 0.46 -14.66
CA ARG A 56 -6.51 0.78 -13.45
C ARG A 56 -5.66 0.76 -12.19
N LEU A 57 -4.69 -0.15 -12.11
CA LEU A 57 -3.78 -0.21 -10.97
C LEU A 57 -2.83 1.00 -10.95
N MET A 58 -2.28 1.36 -12.11
CA MET A 58 -1.42 2.53 -12.26
C MET A 58 -2.14 3.82 -11.88
N ASP A 59 -3.40 3.99 -12.32
CA ASP A 59 -4.22 5.14 -11.94
C ASP A 59 -4.39 5.25 -10.42
N ARG A 60 -4.67 4.13 -9.75
CA ARG A 60 -4.79 4.09 -8.29
C ARG A 60 -3.47 4.40 -7.60
N LEU A 61 -2.37 3.83 -8.07
CA LEU A 61 -1.04 4.09 -7.51
C LEU A 61 -0.65 5.57 -7.70
N ASN A 62 -0.93 6.15 -8.86
CA ASN A 62 -0.70 7.57 -9.13
C ASN A 62 -1.52 8.45 -8.18
N ALA A 63 -2.81 8.14 -7.98
CA ALA A 63 -3.64 8.84 -7.00
C ALA A 63 -3.07 8.76 -5.58
N ILE A 64 -2.58 7.58 -5.15
CA ILE A 64 -1.96 7.40 -3.84
C ILE A 64 -0.67 8.21 -3.71
N VAL A 65 0.19 8.20 -4.72
CA VAL A 65 1.45 8.97 -4.72
C VAL A 65 1.16 10.47 -4.65
N LEU A 66 0.15 10.95 -5.37
CA LEU A 66 -0.31 12.34 -5.29
C LEU A 66 -0.79 12.69 -3.88
N VAL A 67 -1.66 11.86 -3.29
CA VAL A 67 -2.13 12.05 -1.91
C VAL A 67 -0.97 12.02 -0.91
N ALA A 68 -0.04 11.08 -1.07
CA ALA A 68 1.16 11.00 -0.22
C ALA A 68 2.00 12.28 -0.31
N GLY A 69 2.17 12.84 -1.50
CA GLY A 69 2.85 14.13 -1.70
C GLY A 69 2.14 15.29 -0.97
N LEU A 70 0.82 15.32 -1.01
CA LEU A 70 0.01 16.33 -0.29
C LEU A 70 0.10 16.18 1.23
N VAL A 71 0.04 14.95 1.75
CA VAL A 71 0.20 14.67 3.18
C VAL A 71 1.61 15.05 3.63
N LEU A 72 2.62 14.69 2.84
CA LEU A 72 4.02 15.01 3.11
C LEU A 72 4.25 16.52 3.20
N SER A 73 3.76 17.29 2.23
CA SER A 73 3.92 18.75 2.21
C SER A 73 3.18 19.43 3.36
N SER A 74 1.98 18.95 3.69
CA SER A 74 1.20 19.45 4.82
C SER A 74 1.91 19.18 6.15
N ASN A 75 2.39 17.96 6.36
CA ASN A 75 3.16 17.60 7.55
C ASN A 75 4.48 18.39 7.64
N ALA A 76 5.15 18.64 6.52
CA ALA A 76 6.35 19.49 6.49
C ALA A 76 6.06 20.91 6.98
N ALA A 77 4.92 21.48 6.56
CA ALA A 77 4.49 22.80 7.02
C ALA A 77 4.25 22.80 8.54
N PHE A 78 3.52 21.82 9.07
CA PHE A 78 3.30 21.71 10.52
C PHE A 78 4.61 21.51 11.31
N LEU A 79 5.54 20.70 10.80
CA LEU A 79 6.81 20.45 11.50
C LEU A 79 7.76 21.67 11.50
N THR A 80 7.63 22.59 10.54
CA THR A 80 8.56 23.70 10.35
C THR A 80 8.01 25.07 10.76
N THR A 81 6.71 25.18 11.02
CA THR A 81 6.05 26.45 11.36
C THR A 81 5.52 26.43 12.79
N ALA A 82 5.55 27.58 13.47
CA ALA A 82 4.94 27.70 14.79
C ALA A 82 3.40 27.68 14.69
N PRO A 83 2.69 27.04 15.65
CA PRO A 83 1.24 27.00 15.63
C PRO A 83 0.66 28.42 15.70
N PRO A 84 -0.30 28.75 14.82
CA PRO A 84 -0.88 30.10 14.79
C PRO A 84 -1.70 30.41 16.05
N ILE A 85 -2.28 29.38 16.68
CA ILE A 85 -3.06 29.48 17.92
C ILE A 85 -2.56 28.41 18.90
N PRO A 86 -1.52 28.69 19.69
CA PRO A 86 -0.93 27.72 20.61
C PRO A 86 -1.88 27.27 21.72
N ALA A 87 -2.96 28.01 22.00
CA ALA A 87 -3.92 27.69 23.05
C ALA A 87 -4.89 26.57 22.66
N ASP A 88 -5.25 26.47 21.37
CA ASP A 88 -6.26 25.52 20.88
C ASP A 88 -5.66 24.44 19.96
N PHE A 89 -4.49 24.70 19.35
CA PHE A 89 -3.88 23.80 18.36
C PHE A 89 -2.34 23.75 18.48
N ASN A 90 -1.85 23.32 19.64
CA ASN A 90 -0.43 23.15 19.91
C ASN A 90 0.17 21.84 19.35
N TYR A 91 0.38 21.78 18.04
CA TYR A 91 1.04 20.62 17.43
C TYR A 91 2.55 20.50 17.75
N ASN A 92 3.13 21.46 18.49
CA ASN A 92 4.50 21.40 18.99
C ASN A 92 4.65 20.60 20.29
N GLU A 93 3.55 20.11 20.88
CA GLU A 93 3.66 19.17 21.98
C GLU A 93 4.35 17.88 21.53
N TYR A 94 5.18 17.33 22.41
CA TYR A 94 6.02 16.16 22.13
C TYR A 94 5.24 14.99 21.51
N LYS A 95 4.01 14.73 21.99
CA LYS A 95 3.15 13.64 21.49
C LYS A 95 2.65 13.89 20.07
N SER A 96 2.07 15.07 19.82
CA SER A 96 1.60 15.47 18.49
C SER A 96 2.76 15.53 17.49
N TYR A 97 3.91 16.07 17.90
CA TYR A 97 5.11 16.16 17.08
C TYR A 97 5.61 14.78 16.62
N ILE A 98 5.65 13.78 17.51
CA ILE A 98 6.02 12.41 17.13
C ILE A 98 5.02 11.81 16.15
N CYS A 99 3.71 11.99 16.37
CA CYS A 99 2.68 11.51 15.44
C CYS A 99 2.86 12.14 14.05
N LEU A 100 3.11 13.44 13.96
CA LEU A 100 3.38 14.14 12.70
C LEU A 100 4.65 13.63 12.02
N LEU A 101 5.71 13.32 12.78
CA LEU A 101 6.96 12.79 12.23
C LEU A 101 6.78 11.36 11.70
N ILE A 102 6.02 10.51 12.39
CA ILE A 102 5.66 9.16 11.91
C ILE A 102 4.80 9.26 10.65
N SER A 103 3.82 10.16 10.63
CA SER A 103 2.98 10.43 9.46
C SER A 103 3.82 10.93 8.27
N PHE A 104 4.77 11.84 8.50
CA PHE A 104 5.69 12.37 7.49
C PHE A 104 6.57 11.27 6.89
N THR A 105 7.22 10.45 7.72
CA THR A 105 8.13 9.38 7.24
C THR A 105 7.37 8.26 6.52
N SER A 106 6.17 7.91 6.98
CA SER A 106 5.31 6.94 6.28
C SER A 106 4.79 7.47 4.93
N ALA A 107 4.43 8.76 4.83
CA ALA A 107 4.07 9.40 3.57
C ALA A 107 5.27 9.42 2.59
N LEU A 108 6.48 9.74 3.08
CA LEU A 108 7.71 9.71 2.29
C LEU A 108 8.00 8.29 1.77
N GLY A 109 7.91 7.28 2.65
CA GLY A 109 8.09 5.87 2.28
C GLY A 109 7.08 5.42 1.22
N THR A 110 5.82 5.84 1.34
CA THR A 110 4.77 5.61 0.33
C THR A 110 5.16 6.21 -1.03
N LEU A 111 5.69 7.43 -1.04
CA LEU A 111 6.09 8.12 -2.27
C LEU A 111 7.26 7.41 -2.96
N ILE A 112 8.29 7.02 -2.20
CA ILE A 112 9.46 6.30 -2.73
C ILE A 112 9.06 4.93 -3.28
N VAL A 113 8.34 4.12 -2.48
CA VAL A 113 7.95 2.77 -2.87
C VAL A 113 6.92 2.81 -4.01
N GLY A 114 5.92 3.70 -3.93
CA GLY A 114 4.92 3.89 -4.97
C GLY A 114 5.54 4.28 -6.31
N SER A 115 6.50 5.21 -6.32
CA SER A 115 7.23 5.61 -7.54
C SER A 115 8.10 4.47 -8.09
N GLY A 116 8.73 3.68 -7.22
CA GLY A 116 9.51 2.51 -7.63
C GLY A 116 8.63 1.45 -8.29
N ILE A 117 7.44 1.20 -7.74
CA ILE A 117 6.49 0.22 -8.30
C ILE A 117 5.96 0.67 -9.64
N THR A 118 5.55 1.94 -9.80
CA THR A 118 5.07 2.44 -11.10
C THR A 118 6.15 2.32 -12.17
N PHE A 119 7.43 2.58 -11.82
CA PHE A 119 8.55 2.37 -12.73
C PHE A 119 8.74 0.88 -13.11
N ILE A 120 8.71 -0.04 -12.13
CA ILE A 120 8.85 -1.48 -12.38
C ILE A 120 7.69 -1.98 -13.26
N MET A 121 6.46 -1.60 -12.93
CA MET A 121 5.25 -2.02 -13.64
C MET A 121 5.20 -1.46 -15.08
N ALA A 122 5.83 -0.31 -15.33
CA ALA A 122 5.96 0.25 -16.69
C ALA A 122 7.06 -0.43 -17.53
N LYS A 123 8.00 -1.13 -16.89
CA LYS A 123 9.16 -1.75 -17.57
C LYS A 123 9.10 -3.27 -17.67
N CYS A 124 8.48 -3.97 -16.73
CA CYS A 124 8.38 -5.43 -16.77
C CYS A 124 7.13 -5.89 -17.53
N SER A 125 7.34 -6.84 -18.45
CA SER A 125 6.27 -7.56 -19.13
C SER A 125 5.57 -8.53 -18.18
N GLN A 126 4.40 -9.02 -18.59
CA GLN A 126 3.58 -9.95 -17.81
C GLN A 126 4.34 -11.19 -17.29
N ASP A 127 5.23 -11.76 -18.11
CA ASP A 127 6.01 -12.96 -17.77
C ASP A 127 7.03 -12.72 -16.64
N CYS A 128 7.52 -11.48 -16.51
CA CYS A 128 8.45 -11.10 -15.44
C CYS A 128 7.81 -11.23 -14.04
N HIS A 129 6.53 -10.86 -13.93
CA HIS A 129 5.80 -10.83 -12.65
C HIS A 129 5.23 -12.19 -12.24
N LEU A 130 4.81 -13.01 -13.22
CA LEU A 130 4.03 -14.21 -12.96
C LEU A 130 4.85 -15.52 -13.01
N GLY A 131 6.16 -15.44 -13.23
CA GLY A 131 7.02 -16.63 -13.42
C GLY A 131 7.32 -17.48 -12.17
N SER A 132 6.99 -17.04 -10.95
CA SER A 132 7.27 -17.81 -9.71
C SER A 132 6.36 -17.42 -8.54
N ARG A 133 6.13 -18.35 -7.59
CA ARG A 133 5.32 -18.14 -6.36
C ARG A 133 5.77 -16.91 -5.57
N SER A 134 7.08 -16.81 -5.34
CA SER A 134 7.67 -15.73 -4.54
C SER A 134 7.54 -14.38 -5.22
N ARG A 135 7.61 -14.34 -6.55
CA ARG A 135 7.44 -13.11 -7.34
C ARG A 135 6.00 -12.61 -7.29
N ILE A 136 5.03 -13.51 -7.36
CA ILE A 136 3.61 -13.15 -7.23
C ILE A 136 3.34 -12.56 -5.84
N LEU A 137 3.77 -13.24 -4.77
CA LEU A 137 3.60 -12.70 -3.41
C LEU A 137 4.33 -11.37 -3.21
N CYS A 138 5.57 -11.26 -3.72
CA CYS A 138 6.35 -10.04 -3.59
C CYS A 138 5.69 -8.86 -4.34
N THR A 139 5.24 -9.07 -5.59
CA THR A 139 4.55 -8.03 -6.36
C THR A 139 3.24 -7.63 -5.71
N MET A 140 2.43 -8.58 -5.26
CA MET A 140 1.19 -8.28 -4.52
C MET A 140 1.45 -7.51 -3.22
N TYR A 141 2.45 -7.92 -2.45
CA TYR A 141 2.85 -7.25 -1.23
C TYR A 141 3.31 -5.82 -1.51
N LEU A 142 4.21 -5.65 -2.48
CA LEU A 142 4.71 -4.34 -2.91
C LEU A 142 3.56 -3.43 -3.34
N ILE A 143 2.63 -3.92 -4.17
CA ILE A 143 1.46 -3.14 -4.62
C ILE A 143 0.54 -2.77 -3.44
N SER A 144 0.35 -3.67 -2.47
CA SER A 144 -0.49 -3.40 -1.30
C SER A 144 0.14 -2.41 -0.31
N PHE A 145 1.48 -2.30 -0.30
CA PHE A 145 2.21 -1.50 0.68
C PHE A 145 1.85 0.00 0.63
N PRO A 146 1.85 0.68 -0.54
CA PRO A 146 1.42 2.08 -0.62
C PRO A 146 0.02 2.33 -0.07
N PHE A 147 -0.93 1.43 -0.30
CA PHE A 147 -2.30 1.54 0.22
C PHE A 147 -2.34 1.46 1.76
N ALA A 148 -1.66 0.47 2.32
CA ALA A 148 -1.61 0.31 3.78
C ALA A 148 -0.87 1.47 4.45
N SER A 149 0.27 1.87 3.87
CA SER A 149 1.14 2.92 4.41
C SER A 149 0.48 4.30 4.36
N ILE A 150 -0.20 4.67 3.27
CA ILE A 150 -0.90 5.97 3.21
C ILE A 150 -2.08 6.03 4.18
N SER A 151 -2.82 4.93 4.33
CA SER A 151 -3.94 4.84 5.27
C SER A 151 -3.45 4.98 6.71
N PHE A 152 -2.34 4.33 7.04
CA PHE A 152 -1.69 4.44 8.33
C PHE A 152 -1.16 5.87 8.59
N SER A 153 -0.50 6.47 7.60
CA SER A 153 0.00 7.84 7.65
C SER A 153 -1.12 8.84 7.94
N GLY A 154 -2.24 8.72 7.22
CA GLY A 154 -3.42 9.58 7.41
C GLY A 154 -4.07 9.39 8.79
N ALA A 155 -4.22 8.14 9.24
CA ALA A 155 -4.80 7.85 10.56
C ALA A 155 -3.93 8.41 11.71
N ILE A 156 -2.61 8.24 11.62
CA ILE A 156 -1.68 8.78 12.62
C ILE A 156 -1.62 10.30 12.57
N GLY A 157 -1.63 10.90 11.38
CA GLY A 157 -1.66 12.36 11.24
C GLY A 157 -2.91 12.94 11.90
N ALA A 158 -4.08 12.35 11.61
CA ALA A 158 -5.35 12.76 12.22
C ALA A 158 -5.35 12.58 13.75
N LEU A 159 -4.82 11.45 14.26
CA LEU A 159 -4.68 11.24 15.70
C LEU A 159 -3.73 12.26 16.34
N GLY A 160 -2.61 12.60 15.68
CA GLY A 160 -1.68 13.62 16.15
C GLY A 160 -2.36 14.98 16.32
N THR A 161 -3.26 15.34 15.39
CA THR A 161 -4.05 16.57 15.47
C THR A 161 -5.22 16.52 16.46
N LEU A 162 -5.60 15.32 16.94
CA LEU A 162 -6.70 15.14 17.90
C LEU A 162 -6.22 15.00 19.35
N ILE A 163 -4.99 14.53 19.57
CA ILE A 163 -4.38 14.34 20.90
C ILE A 163 -3.75 15.65 21.41
N LEU A 164 -4.37 16.78 21.08
CA LEU A 164 -4.03 18.11 21.58
C LEU A 164 -4.46 18.29 23.03
#